data_AF-A0A7Z0JBZ3-F1
#
_entry.id   AF-A0A7Z0JBZ3-F1
#
_cell.length_a   1.000
_cell.length_b   1.000
_cell.length_c   1.000
_cell.angle_alpha   90.00
_cell.angle_beta   90.00
_cell.angle_gamma   90.00
#
_symmetry.space_group_name_H-M   'P 1'
#
loop_
_entity.id
_entity.type
_entity.pdbx_description
1 polymer ?
#
loop_
_entity_poly.entity_id
_entity_poly.type
_entity_poly.pdbx_seq_one_letter_code
_entity_poly.pdbx_strand_id
1 'polypeptide(L)'
;MDRELVTDSEEVLRIFTKSRAGKRVFDAWRRRKPHVTERVMEHRTSAVYKLASSEIRSLTSEHALGRLRPSEGYQVESIRDWRPDFAFSHIFHFHLEERGRMYSFQEFREWSRLDRFRPMLHTPAWEEVKKAIGVGYSEQQAKDSVRWRIGLAYYSFVREMYVVARLRELGLDACFHPLADALFRTDTWIGTTSVSLYIKNQKFRDGQTGRKPPAEKLLGGEESGLKFIELGIPTQRLWGEVHFPDEAAVDACAKRLHQLSTQLWKAPGSL
;
A
#
# COMPACT_ATOMS: atom_id res chain seq x y z
N MET A 1 22.81 -19.41 -10.44
CA MET A 1 22.62 -17.94 -10.37
C MET A 1 21.16 -17.72 -10.05
N ASP A 2 20.83 -17.45 -8.78
CA ASP A 2 19.49 -17.02 -8.43
C ASP A 2 19.28 -15.65 -9.07
N ARG A 3 18.34 -15.58 -10.02
CA ARG A 3 17.98 -14.33 -10.67
C ARG A 3 17.37 -13.42 -9.61
N GLU A 4 17.95 -12.24 -9.40
CA GLU A 4 17.38 -11.25 -8.49
C GLU A 4 15.94 -10.95 -8.94
N LEU A 5 14.98 -11.22 -8.06
CA LEU A 5 13.58 -10.93 -8.34
C LEU A 5 13.40 -9.41 -8.29
N VAL A 6 12.91 -8.84 -9.38
CA VAL A 6 12.63 -7.42 -9.52
C VAL A 6 11.31 -7.25 -10.25
N THR A 7 10.47 -6.36 -9.75
CA THR A 7 9.26 -5.91 -10.45
C THR A 7 9.41 -4.43 -10.76
N ASP A 8 9.13 -4.07 -12.01
CA ASP A 8 9.13 -2.69 -12.47
C ASP A 8 7.73 -2.25 -12.95
N SER A 9 7.62 -0.98 -13.32
CA SER A 9 6.35 -0.44 -13.79
C SER A 9 5.89 -1.03 -15.12
N GLU A 10 6.78 -1.51 -15.99
CA GLU A 10 6.40 -2.13 -17.26
C GLU A 10 5.66 -3.45 -17.01
N GLU A 11 6.15 -4.25 -16.07
CA GLU A 11 5.48 -5.47 -15.62
C GLU A 11 4.07 -5.15 -15.08
N VAL A 12 3.95 -4.13 -14.22
CA VAL A 12 2.66 -3.71 -13.67
C VAL A 12 1.70 -3.31 -14.79
N LEU A 13 2.13 -2.48 -15.74
CA LEU A 13 1.28 -2.04 -16.83
C LEU A 13 0.84 -3.20 -17.72
N ARG A 14 1.73 -4.14 -18.03
CA ARG A 14 1.42 -5.35 -18.79
C ARG A 14 0.31 -6.18 -18.13
N ILE A 15 0.23 -6.17 -16.80
CA ILE A 15 -0.77 -6.94 -16.04
C ILE A 15 -2.08 -6.15 -15.90
N PHE A 16 -2.00 -4.90 -15.43
CA PHE A 16 -3.18 -4.15 -14.98
C PHE A 16 -3.80 -3.22 -16.04
N THR A 17 -3.18 -3.06 -17.21
CA THR A 17 -3.73 -2.23 -18.30
C THR A 17 -4.22 -3.02 -19.51
N LYS A 18 -4.45 -4.33 -19.35
CA LYS A 18 -5.03 -5.19 -20.41
C LYS A 18 -6.44 -4.74 -20.84
N SER A 19 -7.24 -4.24 -19.90
CA SER A 19 -8.58 -3.72 -20.19
C SER A 19 -8.55 -2.23 -20.57
N ARG A 20 -9.57 -1.77 -21.29
CA ARG A 20 -9.77 -0.34 -21.55
C ARG A 20 -9.97 0.47 -20.28
N ALA A 21 -10.53 -0.13 -19.23
CA ALA A 21 -10.70 0.52 -17.94
C ALA A 21 -9.35 0.78 -17.26
N GLY A 22 -8.49 -0.23 -17.15
CA GLY A 22 -7.15 -0.11 -16.57
C GLY A 22 -6.27 0.89 -17.31
N LYS A 23 -6.26 0.85 -18.66
CA LYS A 23 -5.53 1.81 -19.48
C LYS A 23 -6.00 3.26 -19.26
N ARG A 24 -7.32 3.50 -19.21
CA ARG A 24 -7.89 4.83 -18.93
C ARG A 24 -7.49 5.35 -17.56
N VAL A 25 -7.44 4.48 -16.54
CA VAL A 25 -7.00 4.85 -15.19
C VAL A 25 -5.54 5.32 -15.21
N PHE A 26 -4.65 4.58 -15.88
CA PHE A 26 -3.25 4.97 -16.03
C PHE A 26 -3.06 6.26 -16.82
N ASP A 27 -3.68 6.39 -18.00
CA ASP A 27 -3.55 7.57 -18.84
C ASP A 27 -4.05 8.84 -18.14
N ALA A 28 -5.17 8.74 -17.40
CA ALA A 28 -5.69 9.85 -16.62
C ALA A 28 -4.76 10.25 -15.47
N TRP A 29 -4.16 9.27 -14.78
CA TRP A 29 -3.20 9.55 -13.72
C TRP A 29 -1.92 10.20 -14.27
N ARG A 30 -1.36 9.65 -15.35
CA ARG A 30 -0.17 10.17 -16.02
C ARG A 30 -0.32 11.62 -16.47
N ARG A 31 -1.47 11.97 -17.07
CA ARG A 31 -1.75 13.36 -17.47
C ARG A 31 -1.87 14.31 -16.29
N ARG A 32 -2.45 13.85 -15.17
CA ARG A 32 -2.71 14.70 -14.00
C ARG A 32 -1.48 14.91 -13.13
N LYS A 33 -0.57 13.93 -13.05
CA LYS A 33 0.58 13.94 -12.13
C LYS A 33 1.88 13.53 -12.85
N PRO A 34 2.32 14.25 -13.90
CA PRO A 34 3.44 13.83 -14.75
C PRO A 34 4.73 13.60 -13.96
N HIS A 35 5.05 14.49 -13.01
CA HIS A 35 6.25 14.40 -12.16
C HIS A 35 6.23 13.19 -11.21
N VAL A 36 5.04 12.80 -10.71
CA VAL A 36 4.89 11.58 -9.89
C VAL A 36 5.03 10.36 -10.79
N THR A 37 4.43 10.40 -11.98
CA THR A 37 4.49 9.31 -12.94
C THR A 37 5.90 9.00 -13.37
N GLU A 38 6.69 10.00 -13.76
CA GLU A 38 8.11 9.82 -14.11
C GLU A 38 8.86 9.03 -13.04
N ARG A 39 8.82 9.51 -11.80
CA ARG A 39 9.53 8.86 -10.69
C ARG A 39 9.03 7.45 -10.36
N VAL A 40 7.71 7.22 -10.42
CA VAL A 40 7.13 5.90 -10.15
C VAL A 40 7.45 4.93 -11.29
N MET A 41 7.50 5.40 -12.54
CA MET A 41 7.86 4.58 -13.70
C MET A 41 9.32 4.11 -13.64
N GLU A 42 10.22 4.91 -13.07
CA GLU A 42 11.62 4.55 -12.82
C GLU A 42 11.81 3.61 -11.61
N HIS A 43 10.79 3.45 -10.78
CA HIS A 43 10.89 2.63 -9.58
C HIS A 43 11.04 1.14 -9.92
N ARG A 44 11.87 0.47 -9.13
CA ARG A 44 12.07 -0.97 -9.15
C ARG A 44 11.87 -1.52 -7.75
N THR A 45 11.01 -2.52 -7.63
CA THR A 45 10.74 -3.20 -6.37
C THR A 45 11.59 -4.46 -6.28
N SER A 46 12.45 -4.53 -5.27
CA SER A 46 13.41 -5.62 -5.05
C SER A 46 13.60 -5.91 -3.56
N ALA A 47 13.63 -4.87 -2.72
CA ALA A 47 13.81 -4.98 -1.28
C ALA A 47 12.64 -5.74 -0.64
N VAL A 48 11.41 -5.52 -1.10
CA VAL A 48 10.21 -6.22 -0.63
C VAL A 48 10.39 -7.75 -0.66
N TYR A 49 11.08 -8.26 -1.68
CA TYR A 49 11.22 -9.71 -1.89
C TYR A 49 12.29 -10.36 -1.01
N LYS A 50 13.09 -9.55 -0.31
CA LYS A 50 14.15 -9.97 0.60
C LYS A 50 13.68 -9.95 2.06
N LEU A 51 12.50 -9.41 2.34
CA LEU A 51 11.97 -9.28 3.70
C LEU A 51 11.49 -10.62 4.25
N ALA A 52 11.75 -10.84 5.55
CA ALA A 52 11.16 -11.93 6.31
C ALA A 52 10.00 -11.42 7.18
N SER A 53 8.89 -12.17 7.26
CA SER A 53 7.72 -11.79 8.04
C SER A 53 8.05 -11.63 9.54
N SER A 54 9.01 -12.40 10.04
CA SER A 54 9.55 -12.32 11.40
C SER A 54 10.35 -11.05 11.69
N GLU A 55 11.11 -10.54 10.71
CA GLU A 55 11.81 -9.25 10.81
C GLU A 55 10.78 -8.12 10.93
N ILE A 56 9.71 -8.17 10.13
CA ILE A 56 8.66 -7.17 10.13
C ILE A 56 7.90 -7.17 11.47
N ARG A 57 7.60 -8.36 11.99
CA ARG A 57 6.90 -8.52 13.28
C ARG A 57 7.75 -8.09 14.47
N SER A 58 9.08 -8.27 14.39
CA SER A 58 10.03 -7.87 15.44
C SER A 58 10.51 -6.42 15.31
N LEU A 59 10.00 -5.67 14.32
CA LEU A 59 10.37 -4.29 14.07
C LEU A 59 10.09 -3.41 15.30
N THR A 60 11.16 -2.98 15.96
CA THR A 60 11.06 -2.03 17.07
C THR A 60 11.04 -0.61 16.50
N SER A 61 9.97 0.13 16.79
CA SER A 61 9.75 1.47 16.28
C SER A 61 9.14 2.35 17.37
N GLU A 62 9.34 3.67 17.28
CA GLU A 62 8.48 4.59 18.00
C GLU A 62 7.07 4.36 17.49
N HIS A 63 6.11 4.54 18.39
CA HIS A 63 4.73 4.51 17.99
C HIS A 63 4.48 5.65 16.98
N ALA A 64 4.08 5.30 15.76
CA ALA A 64 3.87 6.25 14.67
C ALA A 64 2.80 7.31 14.96
N LEU A 65 1.81 6.99 15.80
CA LEU A 65 0.77 7.92 16.27
C LEU A 65 1.18 8.63 17.58
N GLY A 66 2.35 8.34 18.15
CA GLY A 66 2.82 8.98 19.38
C GLY A 66 1.92 8.64 20.57
N ARG A 67 1.31 9.65 21.21
CA ARG A 67 0.29 9.49 22.27
C ARG A 67 -1.13 9.80 21.80
N LEU A 68 -1.32 9.98 20.50
CA LEU A 68 -2.56 10.48 19.93
C LEU A 68 -3.68 9.44 19.97
N ARG A 69 -4.89 9.94 20.24
CA ARG A 69 -6.15 9.22 20.15
C ARG A 69 -6.89 9.58 18.86
N PRO A 70 -7.84 8.75 18.40
CA PRO A 70 -8.64 9.06 17.21
C PRO A 70 -9.33 10.43 17.26
N SER A 71 -9.80 10.87 18.42
CA SER A 71 -10.46 12.18 18.60
C SER A 71 -9.54 13.37 18.30
N GLU A 72 -8.23 13.21 18.55
CA GLU A 72 -7.22 14.25 18.31
C GLU A 72 -6.72 14.16 16.87
N GLY A 73 -6.42 12.95 16.40
CA GLY A 73 -5.86 12.75 15.07
C GLY A 73 -6.82 13.00 13.89
N TYR A 74 -8.13 12.91 14.13
CA TYR A 74 -9.17 13.21 13.12
C TYR A 74 -9.77 14.61 13.26
N GLN A 75 -9.22 15.46 14.15
CA GLN A 75 -9.80 16.75 14.47
C GLN A 75 -9.78 17.74 13.30
N VAL A 76 -8.71 17.72 12.48
CA VAL A 76 -8.57 18.61 11.32
C VAL A 76 -9.02 17.88 10.04
N GLU A 77 -10.22 18.17 9.58
CA GLU A 77 -10.85 17.49 8.43
C GLU A 77 -10.04 17.61 7.14
N SER A 78 -9.49 18.79 6.84
CA SER A 78 -8.66 19.00 5.65
C SER A 78 -7.44 18.07 5.63
N ILE A 79 -6.78 17.87 6.78
CA ILE A 79 -5.64 16.98 6.94
C ILE A 79 -6.07 15.50 6.92
N ARG A 80 -7.21 15.18 7.53
CA ARG A 80 -7.78 13.82 7.49
C ARG A 80 -8.02 13.35 6.05
N ASP A 81 -8.61 14.22 5.22
CA ASP A 81 -8.95 13.93 3.83
C ASP A 81 -7.82 14.29 2.84
N TRP A 82 -6.70 14.82 3.33
CA TRP A 82 -5.53 15.17 2.54
C TRP A 82 -4.96 13.95 1.78
N ARG A 83 -4.58 14.23 0.52
CA ARG A 83 -3.99 13.29 -0.44
C ARG A 83 -2.81 13.98 -1.12
N PRO A 84 -1.56 13.72 -0.69
CA PRO A 84 -0.39 14.27 -1.35
C PRO A 84 -0.28 13.85 -2.82
N ASP A 85 0.55 14.54 -3.58
CA ASP A 85 0.78 14.20 -4.98
C ASP A 85 1.41 12.81 -5.12
N PHE A 86 2.49 12.56 -4.38
CA PHE A 86 2.98 11.22 -4.11
C PHE A 86 2.07 10.54 -3.08
N ALA A 87 1.48 9.39 -3.43
CA ALA A 87 0.77 8.59 -2.44
C ALA A 87 1.73 8.15 -1.33
N PHE A 88 1.25 8.00 -0.09
CA PHE A 88 2.10 7.58 1.02
C PHE A 88 2.84 6.27 0.72
N SER A 89 2.18 5.30 0.06
CA SER A 89 2.81 4.06 -0.38
C SER A 89 3.99 4.29 -1.31
N HIS A 90 3.93 5.22 -2.27
CA HIS A 90 5.09 5.56 -3.10
C HIS A 90 6.29 5.97 -2.23
N ILE A 91 6.05 6.85 -1.27
CA ILE A 91 7.10 7.45 -0.43
C ILE A 91 7.72 6.39 0.48
N PHE A 92 6.90 5.52 1.06
CA PHE A 92 7.36 4.39 1.86
C PHE A 92 8.18 3.40 1.02
N HIS A 93 7.71 3.05 -0.18
CA HIS A 93 8.46 2.16 -1.06
C HIS A 93 9.79 2.74 -1.52
N PHE A 94 9.86 4.05 -1.80
CA PHE A 94 11.13 4.70 -2.13
C PHE A 94 12.13 4.58 -0.97
N HIS A 95 11.67 4.74 0.26
CA HIS A 95 12.54 4.54 1.42
C HIS A 95 12.95 3.07 1.58
N LEU A 96 12.00 2.13 1.41
CA LEU A 96 12.27 0.69 1.52
C LEU A 96 13.35 0.24 0.54
N GLU A 97 13.22 0.62 -0.72
CA GLU A 97 14.17 0.23 -1.77
C GLU A 97 15.53 0.90 -1.57
N GLU A 98 15.58 2.15 -1.12
CA GLU A 98 16.87 2.79 -0.81
C GLU A 98 17.59 2.09 0.36
N ARG A 99 16.83 1.55 1.31
CA ARG A 99 17.37 0.89 2.51
C ARG A 99 17.70 -0.57 2.29
N GLY A 100 17.01 -1.23 1.36
CA GLY A 100 17.13 -2.67 1.13
C GLY A 100 16.58 -3.55 2.26
N ARG A 101 15.91 -2.96 3.26
CA ARG A 101 15.36 -3.65 4.45
C ARG A 101 14.19 -2.87 5.04
N MET A 102 13.41 -3.51 5.91
CA MET A 102 12.41 -2.78 6.69
C MET A 102 13.06 -1.71 7.57
N TYR A 103 12.27 -0.69 7.87
CA TYR A 103 12.70 0.47 8.61
C TYR A 103 11.65 0.91 9.63
N SER A 104 12.10 1.51 10.72
CA SER A 104 11.24 2.07 11.77
C SER A 104 10.60 3.40 11.35
N PHE A 105 9.58 3.83 12.08
CA PHE A 105 8.96 5.13 11.81
C PHE A 105 9.92 6.30 12.08
N GLN A 106 10.85 6.17 13.03
CA GLN A 106 11.90 7.17 13.24
C GLN A 106 12.81 7.30 12.03
N GLU A 107 13.31 6.16 11.52
CA GLU A 107 14.17 6.13 10.33
C GLU A 107 13.47 6.81 9.14
N PHE A 108 12.18 6.52 8.95
CA PHE A 108 11.36 7.19 7.93
C PHE A 108 11.22 8.71 8.15
N ARG A 109 10.98 9.15 9.40
CA ARG A 109 10.87 10.57 9.73
C ARG A 109 12.15 11.34 9.46
N GLU A 110 13.31 10.73 9.73
CA GLU A 110 14.62 11.31 9.44
C GLU A 110 14.86 11.37 7.93
N TRP A 111 14.61 10.25 7.23
CA TRP A 111 14.78 10.15 5.79
C TRP A 111 13.89 11.14 5.00
N SER A 112 12.63 11.32 5.42
CA SER A 112 11.69 12.22 4.74
C SER A 112 12.05 13.71 4.86
N ARG A 113 13.01 14.07 5.71
CA ARG A 113 13.53 15.45 5.86
C ARG A 113 14.69 15.77 4.91
N LEU A 114 15.29 14.76 4.29
CA LEU A 114 16.38 14.94 3.32
C LEU A 114 15.89 15.79 2.14
N ASP A 115 16.74 16.67 1.62
CA ASP A 115 16.36 17.68 0.62
C ASP A 115 15.70 17.06 -0.62
N ARG A 116 16.18 15.90 -1.08
CA ARG A 116 15.63 15.21 -2.27
C ARG A 116 14.24 14.59 -2.06
N PHE A 117 13.80 14.37 -0.82
CA PHE A 117 12.49 13.79 -0.50
C PHE A 117 11.54 14.80 0.15
N ARG A 118 12.08 15.91 0.65
CA ARG A 118 11.31 16.98 1.28
C ARG A 118 10.13 17.45 0.42
N PRO A 119 10.26 17.64 -0.91
CA PRO A 119 9.13 18.03 -1.76
C PRO A 119 8.01 17.00 -1.87
N MET A 120 8.28 15.71 -1.62
CA MET A 120 7.29 14.64 -1.79
C MET A 120 6.34 14.51 -0.60
N LEU A 121 6.83 14.84 0.60
CA LEU A 121 6.07 14.67 1.84
C LEU A 121 6.15 15.87 2.77
N HIS A 122 7.37 16.22 3.20
CA HIS A 122 7.56 17.15 4.31
C HIS A 122 7.05 18.57 3.98
N THR A 123 7.36 19.09 2.79
CA THR A 123 6.84 20.40 2.36
C THR A 123 5.31 20.38 2.21
N PRO A 124 4.70 19.44 1.46
CA PRO A 124 3.24 19.32 1.40
C PRO A 124 2.56 19.16 2.76
N ALA A 125 3.13 18.37 3.67
CA ALA A 125 2.59 18.20 5.02
C ALA A 125 2.60 19.51 5.80
N TRP A 126 3.68 20.30 5.68
CA TRP A 126 3.79 21.59 6.34
C TRP A 126 2.84 22.64 5.75
N GLU A 127 2.57 22.59 4.45
CA GLU A 127 1.55 23.41 3.81
C GLU A 127 0.15 23.10 4.35
N GLU A 128 -0.19 21.83 4.56
CA GLU A 128 -1.47 21.47 5.19
C GLU A 128 -1.55 21.94 6.65
N VAL A 129 -0.45 21.91 7.40
CA VAL A 129 -0.39 22.51 8.75
C VAL A 129 -0.67 24.01 8.68
N LYS A 130 0.01 24.75 7.79
CA LYS A 130 -0.21 26.19 7.62
C LYS A 130 -1.65 26.52 7.23
N LYS A 131 -2.24 25.74 6.32
CA LYS A 131 -3.66 25.89 5.91
C LYS A 131 -4.60 25.69 7.10
N ALA A 132 -4.37 24.66 7.92
CA ALA A 132 -5.17 24.39 9.11
C ALA A 132 -5.07 25.52 10.15
N ILE A 133 -3.87 26.05 10.38
CA ILE A 133 -3.67 27.21 11.27
C ILE A 133 -4.43 28.44 10.74
N GLY A 134 -4.37 28.68 9.43
CA GLY A 134 -5.07 29.80 8.78
C GLY A 134 -6.60 29.76 8.91
N VAL A 135 -7.19 28.59 9.22
CA VAL A 135 -8.64 28.44 9.46
C VAL A 135 -9.00 28.28 10.94
N GLY A 136 -8.05 28.51 11.86
CA GLY A 136 -8.31 28.63 13.30
C GLY A 136 -7.94 27.42 14.16
N TYR A 137 -7.33 26.37 13.61
CA TYR A 137 -6.77 25.29 14.43
C TYR A 137 -5.46 25.70 15.09
N SER A 138 -5.14 25.14 16.27
CA SER A 138 -3.82 25.33 16.84
C SER A 138 -2.75 24.60 16.02
N GLU A 139 -1.52 25.11 16.04
CA GLU A 139 -0.40 24.46 15.36
C GLU A 139 -0.21 23.01 15.85
N GLN A 140 -0.41 22.76 17.14
CA GLN A 140 -0.32 21.42 17.72
C GLN A 140 -1.39 20.49 17.17
N GLN A 141 -2.66 20.92 17.12
CA GLN A 141 -3.77 20.12 16.56
C GLN A 141 -3.51 19.75 15.08
N ALA A 142 -2.99 20.69 14.30
CA ALA A 142 -2.65 20.47 12.91
C ALA A 142 -1.48 19.48 12.76
N LYS A 143 -0.38 19.66 13.52
CA LYS A 143 0.77 18.72 13.53
C LYS A 143 0.35 17.31 13.95
N ASP A 144 -0.49 17.20 14.96
CA ASP A 144 -0.99 15.92 15.47
C ASP A 144 -1.88 15.21 14.44
N SER A 145 -2.75 15.96 13.76
CA SER A 145 -3.55 15.41 12.65
C SER A 145 -2.67 14.92 11.49
N VAL A 146 -1.59 15.65 11.16
CA VAL A 146 -0.62 15.18 10.14
C VAL A 146 0.10 13.92 10.59
N ARG A 147 0.61 13.90 11.84
CA ARG A 147 1.28 12.72 12.40
C ARG A 147 0.36 11.52 12.37
N TRP A 148 -0.89 11.70 12.80
CA TRP A 148 -1.92 10.67 12.77
C TRP A 148 -2.14 10.13 11.35
N ARG A 149 -2.32 11.02 10.37
CA ARG A 149 -2.56 10.65 8.98
C ARG A 149 -1.41 9.83 8.39
N ILE A 150 -0.17 10.28 8.58
CA ILE A 150 1.03 9.61 8.08
C ILE A 150 1.26 8.29 8.84
N GLY A 151 1.11 8.29 10.16
CA GLY A 151 1.31 7.10 10.98
C GLY A 151 0.33 5.98 10.68
N LEU A 152 -0.94 6.30 10.40
CA LEU A 152 -1.92 5.30 9.93
C LEU A 152 -1.54 4.72 8.57
N ALA A 153 -1.03 5.55 7.65
CA ALA A 153 -0.55 5.07 6.36
C ALA A 153 0.68 4.16 6.53
N TYR A 154 1.61 4.51 7.42
CA TYR A 154 2.78 3.70 7.73
C TYR A 154 2.40 2.34 8.31
N TYR A 155 1.42 2.28 9.21
CA TYR A 155 0.90 1.00 9.73
C TYR A 155 0.22 0.14 8.67
N SER A 156 -0.45 0.75 7.68
CA SER A 156 -0.96 -0.01 6.52
C SER A 156 0.19 -0.63 5.73
N PHE A 157 1.19 0.18 5.40
CA PHE A 157 2.37 -0.25 4.65
C PHE A 157 3.14 -1.39 5.34
N VAL A 158 3.43 -1.28 6.65
CA VAL A 158 4.12 -2.35 7.40
C VAL A 158 3.33 -3.66 7.35
N ARG A 159 2.00 -3.58 7.42
CA ARG A 159 1.12 -4.73 7.34
C ARG A 159 1.10 -5.35 5.93
N GLU A 160 1.07 -4.53 4.89
CA GLU A 160 1.17 -4.97 3.50
C GLU A 160 2.49 -5.72 3.27
N MET A 161 3.62 -5.17 3.74
CA MET A 161 4.93 -5.84 3.65
C MET A 161 4.94 -7.17 4.39
N TYR A 162 4.32 -7.24 5.58
CA TYR A 162 4.19 -8.49 6.33
C TYR A 162 3.44 -9.57 5.52
N VAL A 163 2.32 -9.21 4.90
CA VAL A 163 1.54 -10.16 4.10
C VAL A 163 2.35 -10.63 2.89
N VAL A 164 3.00 -9.73 2.17
CA VAL A 164 3.82 -10.11 1.01
C VAL A 164 4.93 -11.07 1.43
N ALA A 165 5.69 -10.73 2.48
CA ALA A 165 6.75 -11.60 3.01
C ALA A 165 6.20 -12.97 3.41
N ARG A 166 5.05 -13.00 4.11
CA ARG A 166 4.44 -14.25 4.57
C ARG A 166 3.94 -15.12 3.42
N LEU A 167 3.32 -14.54 2.39
CA LEU A 167 2.90 -15.28 1.19
C LEU A 167 4.11 -15.89 0.47
N ARG A 168 5.23 -15.17 0.41
CA ARG A 168 6.48 -15.66 -0.19
C ARG A 168 7.10 -16.81 0.61
N GLU A 169 7.13 -16.71 1.94
CA GLU A 169 7.54 -17.81 2.82
C GLU A 169 6.67 -19.07 2.65
N LEU A 170 5.41 -18.91 2.24
CA LEU A 170 4.50 -20.00 1.91
C LEU A 170 4.67 -20.51 0.47
N GLY A 171 5.76 -20.12 -0.22
CA GLY A 171 6.12 -20.61 -1.55
C GLY A 171 5.35 -19.95 -2.70
N LEU A 172 4.68 -18.81 -2.46
CA LEU A 172 3.99 -18.07 -3.50
C LEU A 172 4.89 -16.97 -4.07
N ASP A 173 4.87 -16.80 -5.39
CA ASP A 173 5.55 -15.66 -6.01
C ASP A 173 4.68 -14.39 -5.93
N ALA A 174 4.50 -13.90 -4.71
CA ALA A 174 3.75 -12.68 -4.45
C ALA A 174 4.59 -11.48 -4.88
N CYS A 175 4.09 -10.80 -5.92
CA CYS A 175 4.67 -9.59 -6.49
C CYS A 175 4.08 -8.35 -5.81
N PHE A 176 4.86 -7.28 -5.78
CA PHE A 176 4.44 -6.00 -5.24
C PHE A 176 5.01 -4.87 -6.11
N HIS A 177 4.27 -3.77 -6.27
CA HIS A 177 4.82 -2.52 -6.79
C HIS A 177 3.95 -1.33 -6.36
N PRO A 178 4.53 -0.17 -5.97
CA PRO A 178 3.75 1.00 -5.53
C PRO A 178 2.79 1.55 -6.58
N LEU A 179 3.09 1.37 -7.88
CA LEU A 179 2.14 1.68 -8.96
C LEU A 179 0.86 0.82 -8.87
N ALA A 180 0.99 -0.48 -8.60
CA ALA A 180 -0.15 -1.38 -8.49
C ALA A 180 -1.02 -1.03 -7.27
N ASP A 181 -0.38 -0.80 -6.13
CA ASP A 181 -1.06 -0.41 -4.90
C ASP A 181 -1.83 0.91 -5.06
N ALA A 182 -1.12 2.00 -5.38
CA ALA A 182 -1.68 3.33 -5.33
C ALA A 182 -2.70 3.61 -6.45
N LEU A 183 -2.49 3.04 -7.63
CA LEU A 183 -3.30 3.32 -8.82
C LEU A 183 -4.38 2.27 -9.06
N PHE A 184 -4.03 0.99 -8.93
CA PHE A 184 -4.92 -0.13 -9.27
C PHE A 184 -5.58 -0.79 -8.05
N ARG A 185 -5.22 -0.37 -6.82
CA ARG A 185 -5.76 -0.87 -5.55
C ARG A 185 -5.47 -2.36 -5.35
N THR A 186 -4.30 -2.76 -5.81
CA THR A 186 -3.78 -4.11 -5.69
C THR A 186 -2.58 -4.07 -4.76
N ASP A 187 -2.79 -4.48 -3.51
CA ASP A 187 -1.75 -4.52 -2.49
C ASP A 187 -0.70 -5.59 -2.82
N THR A 188 -1.05 -6.68 -3.50
CA THR A 188 -0.08 -7.66 -4.05
C THR A 188 -0.76 -8.51 -5.12
N TRP A 189 -0.01 -9.23 -5.95
CA TRP A 189 -0.58 -10.17 -6.93
C TRP A 189 0.29 -11.40 -7.14
N ILE A 190 -0.33 -12.48 -7.65
CA ILE A 190 0.35 -13.71 -8.06
C ILE A 190 -0.18 -14.08 -9.45
N GLY A 191 0.69 -14.07 -10.46
CA GLY A 191 0.28 -14.26 -11.85
C GLY A 191 -0.77 -13.22 -12.26
N THR A 192 -2.00 -13.66 -12.56
CA THR A 192 -3.14 -12.79 -12.88
C THR A 192 -4.14 -12.62 -11.72
N THR A 193 -3.78 -13.01 -10.51
CA THR A 193 -4.66 -12.87 -9.33
C THR A 193 -4.23 -11.68 -8.50
N SER A 194 -5.04 -10.62 -8.52
CA SER A 194 -4.92 -9.43 -7.68
C SER A 194 -5.41 -9.74 -6.26
N VAL A 195 -4.64 -9.34 -5.26
CA VAL A 195 -5.00 -9.42 -3.85
C VAL A 195 -5.15 -8.01 -3.30
N SER A 196 -6.30 -7.75 -2.68
CA SER A 196 -6.53 -6.51 -1.93
C SER A 196 -6.64 -6.80 -0.44
N LEU A 197 -5.89 -6.05 0.36
CA LEU A 197 -5.95 -6.08 1.81
C LEU A 197 -6.98 -5.08 2.30
N TYR A 198 -7.78 -5.45 3.30
CA TYR A 198 -8.67 -4.49 3.94
C TYR A 198 -8.89 -4.80 5.41
N ILE A 199 -8.88 -3.76 6.25
CA ILE A 199 -9.35 -3.89 7.63
C ILE A 199 -10.87 -3.94 7.57
N LYS A 200 -11.47 -5.00 8.12
CA LYS A 200 -12.93 -5.10 8.23
C LYS A 200 -13.44 -3.98 9.12
N ASN A 201 -14.14 -3.02 8.53
CA ASN A 201 -14.76 -1.92 9.23
C ASN A 201 -16.05 -1.52 8.53
N GLN A 202 -17.18 -1.68 9.21
CA GLN A 202 -18.51 -1.36 8.67
C GLN A 202 -18.62 0.06 8.08
N LYS A 203 -17.84 1.04 8.58
CA LYS A 203 -17.85 2.42 8.06
C LYS A 203 -17.02 2.62 6.79
N PHE A 204 -15.98 1.81 6.57
CA PHE A 204 -15.04 2.01 5.46
C PHE A 204 -15.18 0.94 4.38
N ARG A 205 -15.18 -0.35 4.80
CA ARG A 205 -15.39 -1.50 3.93
C ARG A 205 -15.76 -2.76 4.73
N ASP A 206 -16.91 -3.34 4.42
CA ASP A 206 -17.31 -4.69 4.86
C ASP A 206 -17.99 -5.44 3.70
N GLY A 207 -17.24 -6.30 3.02
CA GLY A 207 -17.66 -6.96 1.78
C GLY A 207 -17.96 -5.96 0.66
N GLN A 208 -19.21 -5.94 0.20
CA GLN A 208 -19.69 -5.09 -0.91
C GLN A 208 -20.07 -3.65 -0.49
N THR A 209 -19.97 -3.31 0.80
CA THR A 209 -20.32 -1.99 1.33
C THR A 209 -19.07 -1.15 1.57
N GLY A 210 -19.06 0.15 1.23
CA GLY A 210 -17.93 1.07 1.50
C GLY A 210 -17.73 2.23 0.52
N ARG A 211 -16.87 3.21 0.87
CA ARG A 211 -16.61 4.44 0.10
C ARG A 211 -15.77 4.22 -1.18
N LYS A 212 -15.00 3.13 -1.26
CA LYS A 212 -14.02 2.88 -2.34
C LYS A 212 -14.50 1.76 -3.26
N PRO A 213 -14.59 1.96 -4.59
CA PRO A 213 -14.91 0.86 -5.51
C PRO A 213 -13.87 -0.28 -5.41
N PRO A 214 -14.28 -1.55 -5.52
CA PRO A 214 -13.36 -2.68 -5.61
C PRO A 214 -12.37 -2.54 -6.79
N ALA A 215 -11.19 -3.14 -6.67
CA ALA A 215 -10.20 -3.20 -7.76
C ALA A 215 -10.81 -3.79 -9.04
N GLU A 216 -11.64 -4.82 -8.90
CA GLU A 216 -12.40 -5.43 -9.98
C GLU A 216 -13.19 -4.41 -10.81
N LYS A 217 -13.98 -3.56 -10.15
CA LYS A 217 -14.76 -2.51 -10.82
C LYS A 217 -13.86 -1.46 -11.49
N LEU A 218 -12.75 -1.12 -10.86
CA LEU A 218 -11.78 -0.15 -11.38
C LEU A 218 -11.09 -0.67 -12.66
N LEU A 219 -10.81 -1.97 -12.70
CA LEU A 219 -10.04 -2.63 -13.75
C LEU A 219 -10.91 -3.26 -14.84
N GLY A 220 -12.24 -3.11 -14.77
CA GLY A 220 -13.16 -3.56 -15.83
C GLY A 220 -13.60 -5.02 -15.71
N GLY A 221 -13.51 -5.61 -14.52
CA GLY A 221 -14.00 -6.96 -14.22
C GLY A 221 -13.36 -8.02 -15.12
N GLU A 222 -14.17 -8.82 -15.79
CA GLU A 222 -13.74 -9.90 -16.68
C GLU A 222 -12.84 -9.42 -17.83
N GLU A 223 -13.02 -8.19 -18.35
CA GLU A 223 -12.19 -7.62 -19.43
C GLU A 223 -10.71 -7.52 -19.02
N SER A 224 -10.41 -7.42 -17.73
CA SER A 224 -9.03 -7.38 -17.24
C SER A 224 -8.29 -8.71 -17.37
N GLY A 225 -9.01 -9.83 -17.45
CA GLY A 225 -8.43 -11.17 -17.29
C GLY A 225 -7.81 -11.41 -15.91
N LEU A 226 -8.06 -10.54 -14.93
CA LEU A 226 -7.60 -10.67 -13.55
C LEU A 226 -8.65 -11.38 -12.71
N LYS A 227 -8.16 -12.17 -11.75
CA LYS A 227 -8.96 -12.68 -10.63
C LYS A 227 -8.74 -11.78 -9.42
N PHE A 228 -9.76 -11.63 -8.58
CA PHE A 228 -9.70 -10.76 -7.41
C PHE A 228 -9.92 -11.57 -6.13
N ILE A 229 -8.98 -11.45 -5.20
CA ILE A 229 -9.10 -11.96 -3.84
C ILE A 229 -9.01 -10.78 -2.89
N GLU A 230 -9.83 -10.84 -1.84
CA GLU A 230 -9.72 -9.92 -0.72
C GLU A 230 -9.28 -10.68 0.52
N LEU A 231 -8.28 -10.14 1.21
CA LEU A 231 -7.85 -10.63 2.52
C LEU A 231 -8.33 -9.65 3.58
N GLY A 232 -9.39 -10.05 4.27
CA GLY A 232 -9.97 -9.28 5.37
C GLY A 232 -9.14 -9.43 6.64
N ILE A 233 -8.77 -8.30 7.22
CA ILE A 233 -7.95 -8.21 8.44
C ILE A 233 -8.88 -7.80 9.58
N PRO A 234 -8.95 -8.58 10.68
CA PRO A 234 -9.80 -8.23 11.81
C PRO A 234 -9.34 -6.91 12.43
N THR A 235 -10.29 -6.12 12.92
CA THR A 235 -9.95 -4.94 13.73
C THR A 235 -9.45 -5.41 15.10
N GLN A 236 -8.25 -4.99 15.50
CA GLN A 236 -7.77 -5.16 16.87
C GLN A 236 -7.92 -3.85 17.65
N ARG A 237 -7.93 -3.95 19.00
CA ARG A 237 -8.10 -2.79 19.90
C ARG A 237 -6.80 -2.38 20.60
N LEU A 238 -5.66 -2.98 20.24
CA LEU A 238 -4.37 -2.63 20.80
C LEU A 238 -3.92 -1.30 20.22
N TRP A 239 -3.74 -0.31 21.10
CA TRP A 239 -3.31 1.02 20.71
C TRP A 239 -1.81 0.99 20.45
N GLY A 240 -1.43 1.49 19.28
CA GLY A 240 -0.04 1.73 18.92
C GLY A 240 0.75 0.58 18.33
N GLU A 241 0.13 -0.57 18.21
CA GLU A 241 0.72 -1.72 17.55
C GLU A 241 0.22 -1.84 16.10
N VAL A 242 1.09 -2.33 15.21
CA VAL A 242 0.68 -2.71 13.87
C VAL A 242 -0.17 -3.96 13.98
N HIS A 243 -1.43 -3.86 13.58
CA HIS A 243 -2.33 -5.01 13.57
C HIS A 243 -1.98 -5.90 12.39
N PHE A 244 -1.27 -7.01 12.62
CA PHE A 244 -1.03 -8.00 11.59
C PHE A 244 -2.26 -8.91 11.40
N PRO A 245 -2.52 -9.42 10.19
CA PRO A 245 -3.51 -10.49 10.02
C PRO A 245 -3.08 -11.73 10.79
N ASP A 246 -4.09 -12.49 11.25
CA ASP A 246 -3.87 -13.82 11.83
C ASP A 246 -3.17 -14.73 10.82
N GLU A 247 -2.23 -15.54 11.28
CA GLU A 247 -1.49 -16.49 10.45
C GLU A 247 -2.45 -17.45 9.74
N ALA A 248 -3.48 -17.93 10.43
CA ALA A 248 -4.51 -18.78 9.84
C ALA A 248 -5.26 -18.10 8.67
N ALA A 249 -5.46 -16.78 8.75
CA ALA A 249 -6.10 -16.01 7.69
C ALA A 249 -5.17 -15.85 6.48
N VAL A 250 -3.87 -15.62 6.70
CA VAL A 250 -2.88 -15.57 5.62
C VAL A 250 -2.72 -16.95 4.96
N ASP A 251 -2.66 -18.03 5.74
CA ASP A 251 -2.56 -19.40 5.23
C ASP A 251 -3.79 -19.79 4.41
N ALA A 252 -4.99 -19.41 4.85
CA ALA A 252 -6.22 -19.61 4.08
C ALA A 252 -6.20 -18.83 2.75
N CYS A 253 -5.70 -17.59 2.78
CA CYS A 253 -5.49 -16.79 1.57
C CYS A 253 -4.49 -17.48 0.62
N ALA A 254 -3.36 -17.95 1.16
CA ALA A 254 -2.32 -18.63 0.39
C ALA A 254 -2.85 -19.90 -0.28
N LYS A 255 -3.60 -20.74 0.43
CA LYS A 255 -4.25 -21.93 -0.13
C LYS A 255 -5.18 -21.58 -1.29
N ARG A 256 -5.98 -20.52 -1.14
CA ARG A 256 -6.89 -20.04 -2.19
C ARG A 256 -6.12 -19.54 -3.41
N LEU A 257 -5.03 -18.79 -3.20
CA LEU A 257 -4.15 -18.32 -4.27
C LEU A 257 -3.51 -19.49 -5.04
N HIS A 258 -3.06 -20.52 -4.32
CA HIS A 258 -2.49 -21.73 -4.91
C HIS A 258 -3.51 -22.47 -5.80
N GLN A 259 -4.76 -22.63 -5.33
CA GLN A 259 -5.85 -23.24 -6.11
C GLN A 259 -6.14 -22.45 -7.40
N LEU A 260 -6.21 -21.12 -7.32
CA LEU A 260 -6.48 -20.29 -8.50
C LEU A 260 -5.32 -20.28 -9.51
N SER A 261 -4.09 -20.41 -9.03
CA SER A 261 -2.89 -20.47 -9.88
C SER A 261 -2.76 -21.81 -10.62
N THR A 262 -3.07 -22.93 -9.96
CA THR A 262 -2.99 -24.28 -10.55
C THR A 262 -4.12 -24.56 -11.54
N GLN A 263 -5.30 -23.98 -11.34
CA GLN A 263 -6.38 -24.03 -12.33
C GLN A 263 -6.02 -23.36 -13.67
N LEU A 264 -5.08 -22.40 -13.68
CA LEU A 264 -4.61 -21.76 -14.91
C LEU A 264 -3.70 -22.67 -15.75
N TRP A 265 -3.04 -23.64 -15.13
CA TRP A 265 -2.24 -24.66 -15.84
C TRP A 265 -3.08 -25.76 -16.47
N LYS A 266 -4.34 -25.94 -16.04
CA LYS A 266 -5.25 -26.98 -16.54
C LYS A 266 -6.26 -26.49 -17.57
N ALA A 267 -6.11 -25.27 -18.11
CA ALA A 267 -6.98 -24.80 -19.18
C ALA A 267 -6.71 -25.57 -20.51
N PRO A 268 -7.74 -25.89 -21.29
CA PRO A 268 -7.75 -27.05 -22.19
C PRO A 268 -7.14 -26.75 -23.56
N GLY A 269 -6.08 -27.48 -23.89
CA GLY A 269 -5.45 -27.48 -25.22
C GLY A 269 -4.32 -28.51 -25.38
N SER A 270 -4.20 -29.45 -24.45
CA SER A 270 -3.26 -30.57 -24.50
C SER A 270 -4.02 -31.89 -24.53
N LEU A 271 -4.70 -32.14 -25.64
CA LEU A 271 -5.02 -33.46 -26.18
C LEU A 271 -4.89 -33.37 -27.69
#